data_AF-A0A498QY07-F1
#
_entry.id   AF-A0A498QY07-F1
#
_cell.length_a   1.000
_cell.length_b   1.000
_cell.length_c   1.000
_cell.angle_alpha   90.00
_cell.angle_beta   90.00
_cell.angle_gamma   90.00
#
_symmetry.space_group_name_H-M   'P 1'
#
loop_
_entity.id
_entity.type
_entity.pdbx_description
1 polymer ?
#
loop_
_entity_poly.entity_id
_entity_poly.type
_entity_poly.pdbx_seq_one_letter_code
_entity_poly.pdbx_strand_id
1 'polypeptide(L)'
;MAPYGVYDIGANTGWVNVGTDADTGRFAVESIRRWWTTMGALGYPGSDKLLITADSGGSNGSRLRLWKTELAALATEAGLDITVCHLPPGTSKWNKIEHRLFSAISRNWRGRPLESHEVVIETLRATTTSTGLTVNAVLDTTTYDPGIKTTDKQIAALEATQPHRHQFHGDWNYTLIADHTATRPTTPT
;
A
#
# COMPACT_ATOMS: atom_id res chain seq x y z
N MET A 1 -10.89 2.92 -14.33
CA MET A 1 -10.33 3.68 -13.20
C MET A 1 -10.43 2.84 -11.95
N ALA A 2 -9.31 2.62 -11.27
CA ALA A 2 -9.23 1.92 -9.99
C ALA A 2 -8.48 2.81 -8.98
N PRO A 3 -9.13 3.34 -7.92
CA PRO A 3 -8.42 4.04 -6.86
C PRO A 3 -7.87 3.05 -5.83
N TYR A 4 -6.61 3.22 -5.42
CA TYR A 4 -6.01 2.48 -4.30
C TYR A 4 -5.51 3.45 -3.23
N GLY A 5 -5.93 3.23 -1.98
CA GLY A 5 -5.68 4.14 -0.87
C GLY A 5 -4.64 3.63 0.13
N VAL A 6 -3.78 4.53 0.61
CA VAL A 6 -2.98 4.36 1.83
C VAL A 6 -3.44 5.41 2.83
N TYR A 7 -3.74 4.99 4.05
CA TYR A 7 -4.01 5.90 5.16
C TYR A 7 -2.96 5.76 6.23
N ASP A 8 -2.19 6.82 6.40
CA ASP A 8 -1.21 6.94 7.46
C ASP A 8 -1.91 7.37 8.75
N ILE A 9 -1.96 6.45 9.71
CA ILE A 9 -2.59 6.66 11.01
C ILE A 9 -1.80 7.67 11.86
N GLY A 10 -0.47 7.68 11.76
CA GLY A 10 0.41 8.53 12.56
C GLY A 10 0.33 9.98 12.12
N ALA A 11 0.44 10.21 10.81
CA ALA A 11 0.36 11.55 10.22
C ALA A 11 -1.08 12.04 10.00
N ASN A 12 -2.08 11.16 10.10
CA ASN A 12 -3.47 11.41 9.70
C ASN A 12 -3.58 11.95 8.27
N THR A 13 -2.85 11.34 7.34
CA THR A 13 -2.83 11.71 5.92
C THR A 13 -3.28 10.56 5.04
N GLY A 14 -4.05 10.87 4.00
CA GLY A 14 -4.41 9.93 2.93
C GLY A 14 -3.54 10.11 1.70
N TRP A 15 -3.27 8.99 1.03
CA TRP A 15 -2.74 8.94 -0.33
C TRP A 15 -3.66 8.09 -1.18
N VAL A 16 -3.99 8.55 -2.38
CA VAL A 16 -4.79 7.78 -3.34
C VAL A 16 -4.08 7.75 -4.69
N ASN A 17 -3.67 6.56 -5.10
CA ASN A 17 -3.21 6.31 -6.46
C ASN A 17 -4.43 6.00 -7.33
N VAL A 18 -4.65 6.74 -8.40
CA VAL A 18 -5.79 6.55 -9.31
C VAL A 18 -5.28 5.91 -10.59
N GLY A 19 -5.42 4.59 -10.69
CA GLY A 19 -5.04 3.84 -11.88
C GLY A 19 -6.08 3.95 -12.99
N THR A 20 -5.63 3.92 -14.24
CA THR A 20 -6.52 3.95 -15.41
C THR A 20 -7.12 2.58 -15.75
N ASP A 21 -6.60 1.50 -15.18
CA ASP A 21 -6.88 0.11 -15.57
C ASP A 21 -7.19 -0.82 -14.36
N ALA A 22 -6.73 -2.07 -14.40
CA ALA A 22 -7.14 -3.13 -13.49
C ALA A 22 -6.48 -3.05 -12.11
N ASP A 23 -7.27 -3.27 -11.06
CA ASP A 23 -6.78 -3.42 -9.69
C ASP A 23 -6.04 -4.76 -9.52
N THR A 24 -4.73 -4.75 -9.75
CA THR A 24 -3.83 -5.91 -9.62
C THR A 24 -2.95 -5.81 -8.38
N GLY A 25 -2.39 -6.93 -7.93
CA GLY A 25 -1.42 -6.90 -6.83
C GLY A 25 -0.19 -6.02 -7.10
N ARG A 26 0.19 -5.86 -8.38
CA ARG A 26 1.24 -4.91 -8.77
C ARG A 26 0.79 -3.47 -8.61
N PHE A 27 -0.42 -3.13 -9.04
CA PHE A 27 -0.99 -1.80 -8.85
C PHE A 27 -1.10 -1.42 -7.37
N ALA A 28 -1.54 -2.36 -6.52
CA ALA A 28 -1.61 -2.17 -5.08
C ALA A 28 -0.24 -1.86 -4.47
N VAL A 29 0.80 -2.62 -4.83
CA VAL A 29 2.16 -2.38 -4.34
C VAL A 29 2.76 -1.09 -4.90
N GLU A 30 2.51 -0.78 -6.17
CA GLU A 30 2.98 0.48 -6.77
C GLU A 30 2.33 1.71 -6.10
N SER A 31 1.08 1.57 -5.67
CA SER A 31 0.40 2.60 -4.88
C SER A 31 1.09 2.85 -3.53
N ILE A 32 1.56 1.79 -2.87
CA ILE A 32 2.36 1.89 -1.63
C ILE A 32 3.74 2.47 -1.92
N ARG A 33 4.39 2.04 -3.01
CA ARG A 33 5.69 2.56 -3.45
C ARG A 33 5.63 4.07 -3.65
N ARG A 34 4.65 4.57 -4.43
CA ARG A 34 4.49 6.00 -4.69
C ARG A 34 4.18 6.80 -3.42
N TRP A 35 3.37 6.25 -2.51
CA TRP A 35 3.16 6.86 -1.20
C TRP A 35 4.47 6.96 -0.42
N TRP A 36 5.24 5.87 -0.36
CA TRP A 36 6.50 5.84 0.38
C TRP A 36 7.51 6.85 -0.18
N THR A 37 7.72 6.87 -1.50
CA THR A 37 8.69 7.77 -2.14
C THR A 37 8.29 9.24 -2.08
N THR A 38 6.99 9.54 -2.08
CA THR A 38 6.48 10.92 -2.11
C THR A 38 6.27 11.49 -0.72
N MET A 39 5.86 10.67 0.24
CA MET A 39 5.43 11.14 1.57
C MET A 39 6.08 10.34 2.71
N GLY A 40 6.06 9.01 2.64
CA GLY A 40 6.50 8.15 3.74
C GLY A 40 7.97 8.36 4.13
N ALA A 41 8.89 8.28 3.17
CA ALA A 41 10.32 8.42 3.40
C ALA A 41 10.70 9.82 3.93
N LEU A 42 9.98 10.86 3.51
CA LEU A 42 10.17 12.23 4.00
C LEU A 42 9.60 12.42 5.41
N GLY A 43 8.44 11.82 5.70
CA GLY A 43 7.78 11.93 7.00
C GLY A 43 8.43 11.08 8.10
N TYR A 44 9.12 10.01 7.72
CA TYR A 44 9.72 9.04 8.66
C TYR A 44 11.19 8.76 8.35
N PRO A 45 12.08 9.77 8.41
CA PRO A 45 13.48 9.63 8.05
C PRO A 45 14.17 8.57 8.92
N GLY A 46 14.95 7.70 8.28
CA GLY A 46 15.70 6.63 8.96
C GLY A 46 14.86 5.44 9.40
N SER A 47 13.58 5.37 9.00
CA SER A 47 12.77 4.18 9.26
C SER A 47 13.22 3.01 8.39
N ASP A 48 13.44 1.88 9.04
CA ASP A 48 13.82 0.61 8.43
C ASP A 48 12.63 -0.38 8.39
N LYS A 49 11.45 0.02 8.86
CA LYS A 49 10.28 -0.84 9.07
C LYS A 49 9.00 -0.15 8.63
N LEU A 50 8.12 -0.91 7.98
CA LEU A 50 6.78 -0.50 7.60
C LEU A 50 5.75 -1.55 8.04
N LEU A 51 4.74 -1.12 8.79
CA LEU A 51 3.59 -1.96 9.14
C LEU A 51 2.39 -1.63 8.24
N ILE A 52 1.90 -2.63 7.52
CA ILE A 52 0.72 -2.54 6.66
C ILE A 52 -0.41 -3.36 7.29
N THR A 53 -1.53 -2.70 7.57
CA THR A 53 -2.79 -3.38 7.93
C THR A 53 -3.66 -3.48 6.69
N ALA A 54 -3.74 -4.67 6.10
CA ALA A 54 -4.50 -4.93 4.86
C ALA A 54 -5.83 -5.60 5.18
N ASP A 55 -6.88 -5.28 4.42
CA ASP A 55 -8.19 -5.93 4.50
C ASP A 55 -8.22 -7.33 3.85
N SER A 56 -7.14 -7.70 3.14
CA SER A 56 -6.96 -8.99 2.47
C SER A 56 -7.95 -9.26 1.33
N GLY A 57 -8.51 -8.20 0.74
CA GLY A 57 -9.40 -8.25 -0.43
C GLY A 57 -8.65 -8.06 -1.75
N GLY A 58 -9.14 -8.69 -2.81
CA GLY A 58 -8.69 -8.41 -4.19
C GLY A 58 -7.16 -8.43 -4.37
N SER A 59 -6.61 -7.27 -4.71
CA SER A 59 -5.19 -7.05 -5.05
C SER A 59 -4.22 -7.13 -3.87
N ASN A 60 -4.68 -7.07 -2.63
CA ASN A 60 -3.81 -7.19 -1.44
C ASN A 60 -4.07 -8.49 -0.64
N GLY A 61 -4.68 -9.50 -1.26
CA GLY A 61 -5.04 -10.73 -0.55
C GLY A 61 -3.85 -11.50 0.03
N SER A 62 -4.01 -12.06 1.24
CA SER A 62 -2.96 -12.84 1.94
C SER A 62 -2.48 -14.08 1.19
N ARG A 63 -3.30 -14.61 0.27
CA ARG A 63 -2.96 -15.75 -0.61
C ARG A 63 -2.42 -15.32 -1.97
N LEU A 64 -2.45 -14.03 -2.30
CA LEU A 64 -2.08 -13.55 -3.62
C LEU A 64 -0.56 -13.56 -3.77
N ARG A 65 -0.08 -14.45 -4.64
CA ARG A 65 1.35 -14.63 -4.94
C ARG A 65 2.01 -13.37 -5.51
N LEU A 66 1.30 -12.69 -6.41
CA LEU A 66 1.77 -11.45 -7.04
C LEU A 66 1.99 -10.36 -5.99
N TRP A 67 1.04 -10.14 -5.09
CA TRP A 67 1.15 -9.20 -3.96
C TRP A 67 2.42 -9.44 -3.13
N LYS A 68 2.68 -10.69 -2.72
CA LYS A 68 3.87 -11.03 -1.93
C LYS A 68 5.17 -10.77 -2.69
N THR A 69 5.20 -11.12 -3.98
CA THR A 69 6.40 -10.98 -4.81
C THR A 69 6.72 -9.50 -5.05
N GLU A 70 5.71 -8.70 -5.35
CA GLU A 70 5.86 -7.27 -5.58
C GLU A 70 6.22 -6.55 -4.27
N LEU A 71 5.62 -6.92 -3.14
CA LEU A 71 6.00 -6.38 -1.82
C LEU A 71 7.44 -6.74 -1.43
N ALA A 72 7.91 -7.96 -1.74
CA ALA A 72 9.29 -8.35 -1.46
C ALA A 72 10.29 -7.53 -2.28
N ALA A 73 9.94 -7.22 -3.53
CA ALA A 73 10.71 -6.32 -4.37
C ALA A 73 10.71 -4.89 -3.79
N LEU A 74 9.56 -4.38 -3.35
CA LEU A 74 9.46 -3.09 -2.67
C LEU A 74 10.28 -3.04 -1.37
N ALA A 75 10.21 -4.08 -0.54
CA ALA A 75 11.00 -4.20 0.70
C ALA A 75 12.49 -4.03 0.42
N THR A 76 12.99 -4.77 -0.58
CA THR A 76 14.39 -4.70 -1.02
C THR A 76 14.75 -3.32 -1.56
N GLU A 77 13.94 -2.75 -2.45
CA GLU A 77 14.23 -1.44 -3.07
C GLU A 77 14.21 -0.29 -2.05
N ALA A 78 13.25 -0.31 -1.14
CA ALA A 78 13.06 0.75 -0.15
C ALA A 78 13.98 0.60 1.08
N GLY A 79 14.65 -0.56 1.24
CA GLY A 79 15.37 -0.88 2.48
C GLY A 79 14.45 -0.98 3.68
N LEU A 80 13.24 -1.52 3.49
CA LEU A 80 12.21 -1.63 4.52
C LEU A 80 11.87 -3.08 4.85
N ASP A 81 11.90 -3.42 6.14
CA ASP A 81 11.21 -4.58 6.67
C ASP A 81 9.71 -4.32 6.63
N ILE A 82 9.02 -4.93 5.66
CA ILE A 82 7.58 -4.75 5.48
C ILE A 82 6.85 -5.86 6.22
N THR A 83 6.15 -5.49 7.29
CA THR A 83 5.23 -6.37 8.01
C THR A 83 3.81 -6.15 7.51
N VAL A 84 3.15 -7.24 7.13
CA VAL A 84 1.75 -7.22 6.70
C VAL A 84 0.90 -7.98 7.71
N CYS A 85 -0.08 -7.29 8.28
CA CYS A 85 -1.12 -7.85 9.13
C CYS A 85 -2.45 -7.78 8.39
N HIS A 86 -3.01 -8.94 8.07
CA HIS A 86 -4.28 -9.03 7.39
C HIS A 86 -5.44 -9.07 8.39
N LEU A 87 -6.47 -8.28 8.11
CA LEU A 87 -7.75 -8.37 8.80
C LEU A 87 -8.48 -9.66 8.38
N PRO A 88 -9.23 -10.31 9.29
CA PRO A 88 -10.06 -11.45 8.93
C PRO A 88 -11.12 -11.10 7.87
N PRO A 89 -11.57 -12.04 7.04
CA PRO A 89 -12.66 -11.81 6.10
C PRO A 89 -13.91 -11.21 6.77
N GLY A 90 -14.55 -10.24 6.13
CA GLY A 90 -15.77 -9.60 6.64
C GLY A 90 -15.55 -8.57 7.76
N THR A 91 -14.31 -8.16 8.04
CA THR A 91 -13.98 -7.21 9.11
C THR A 91 -13.59 -5.82 8.62
N SER A 92 -13.99 -5.43 7.40
CA SER A 92 -13.71 -4.09 6.83
C SER A 92 -14.18 -2.94 7.74
N LYS A 93 -15.24 -3.15 8.53
CA LYS A 93 -15.69 -2.22 9.59
C LYS A 93 -14.58 -1.87 10.61
N TRP A 94 -13.57 -2.70 10.80
CA TRP A 94 -12.48 -2.43 11.73
C TRP A 94 -11.26 -1.81 11.05
N ASN A 95 -11.26 -1.74 9.72
CA ASN A 95 -10.20 -1.09 8.98
C ASN A 95 -10.32 0.44 9.13
N LYS A 96 -9.29 1.07 9.69
CA LYS A 96 -9.30 2.53 9.94
C LYS A 96 -9.43 3.34 8.66
N ILE A 97 -8.88 2.87 7.54
CA ILE A 97 -8.95 3.59 6.26
C ILE A 97 -10.38 3.84 5.81
N GLU A 98 -11.29 2.89 6.04
CA GLU A 98 -12.70 3.00 5.65
C GLU A 98 -13.37 4.18 6.38
N HIS A 99 -13.11 4.31 7.67
CA HIS A 99 -13.74 5.34 8.51
C HIS A 99 -13.05 6.69 8.44
N ARG A 100 -11.72 6.68 8.32
CA ARG A 100 -10.89 7.89 8.45
C ARG A 100 -10.59 8.53 7.11
N LEU A 101 -10.43 7.74 6.04
CA LEU A 101 -10.12 8.24 4.71
C LEU A 101 -11.34 8.15 3.79
N PHE A 102 -11.81 6.94 3.48
CA PHE A 102 -12.83 6.76 2.44
C PHE A 102 -14.18 7.38 2.83
N SER A 103 -14.59 7.29 4.09
CA SER A 103 -15.80 7.98 4.57
C SER A 103 -15.74 9.51 4.37
N ALA A 104 -14.56 10.12 4.54
CA ALA A 104 -14.38 11.56 4.32
C ALA A 104 -14.40 11.89 2.82
N ILE A 105 -13.72 11.08 1.99
CA ILE A 105 -13.75 11.20 0.53
C ILE A 105 -15.20 11.12 0.02
N SER A 106 -15.95 10.09 0.42
CA SER A 106 -17.35 9.91 0.00
C SER A 106 -18.24 11.10 0.39
N ARG A 107 -18.01 11.69 1.58
CA ARG A 107 -18.73 12.92 1.98
C ARG A 107 -18.35 14.10 1.09
N ASN A 108 -17.06 14.27 0.78
CA ASN A 108 -16.60 15.36 -0.07
C ASN A 108 -17.12 15.26 -1.51
N TRP A 109 -17.31 14.03 -2.00
CA TRP A 109 -17.82 13.73 -3.33
C TRP A 109 -19.34 13.87 -3.46
N ARG A 110 -20.07 14.07 -2.35
CA ARG A 110 -21.53 14.06 -2.34
C ARG A 110 -22.10 15.09 -3.33
N GLY A 111 -22.84 14.61 -4.32
CA GLY A 111 -23.52 15.44 -5.32
C GLY A 111 -22.59 16.04 -6.39
N ARG A 112 -21.36 15.54 -6.52
CA ARG A 112 -20.41 15.97 -7.56
C ARG A 112 -20.26 14.87 -8.62
N PRO A 113 -20.58 15.13 -9.90
CA PRO A 113 -20.32 14.18 -10.97
C PRO A 113 -18.80 14.09 -11.22
N LEU A 114 -18.27 12.87 -11.27
CA LEU A 114 -16.85 12.58 -11.46
C LEU A 114 -16.58 12.29 -12.94
N GLU A 115 -16.64 13.34 -13.76
CA GLU A 115 -16.72 13.22 -15.22
C GLU A 115 -15.35 13.06 -15.91
N SER A 116 -14.26 13.34 -15.21
CA SER A 116 -12.90 13.19 -15.74
C SER A 116 -11.91 12.76 -14.65
N HIS A 117 -10.74 12.27 -15.06
CA HIS A 117 -9.65 11.93 -14.13
C HIS A 117 -9.19 13.15 -13.33
N GLU A 118 -9.12 14.32 -13.97
CA GLU A 118 -8.75 15.58 -13.33
C GLU A 118 -9.78 15.93 -12.24
N VAL A 119 -11.08 15.82 -12.52
CA VAL A 119 -12.13 16.07 -11.52
C VAL A 119 -12.00 15.10 -10.34
N VAL A 120 -11.72 13.83 -10.59
CA VAL A 120 -11.48 12.84 -9.53
C VAL A 120 -10.28 13.24 -8.67
N ILE A 121 -9.13 13.53 -9.28
CA ILE A 121 -7.90 13.88 -8.57
C ILE A 121 -8.08 15.16 -7.74
N GLU A 122 -8.65 16.21 -8.31
CA GLU A 122 -8.86 17.47 -7.61
C GLU A 122 -9.87 17.32 -6.47
N THR A 123 -10.92 16.51 -6.66
CA THR A 123 -11.89 16.25 -5.59
C THR A 123 -11.29 15.37 -4.48
N LEU A 124 -10.40 14.43 -4.80
CA LEU A 124 -9.64 13.70 -3.78
C LEU A 124 -8.76 14.64 -2.98
N ARG A 125 -7.95 15.48 -3.65
CA ARG A 125 -7.05 16.45 -3.02
C ARG A 125 -7.77 17.49 -2.17
N ALA A 126 -8.99 17.86 -2.56
CA ALA A 126 -9.84 18.76 -1.78
C ALA A 126 -10.41 18.14 -0.49
N THR A 127 -10.20 16.83 -0.25
CA THR A 127 -10.73 16.16 0.93
C THR A 127 -9.92 16.54 2.17
N THR A 128 -10.57 17.24 3.10
CA THR A 128 -10.03 17.56 4.42
C THR A 128 -11.09 17.42 5.52
N THR A 129 -10.67 17.30 6.78
CA THR A 129 -11.56 17.25 7.94
C THR A 129 -11.15 18.25 9.00
N SER A 130 -12.09 18.60 9.89
CA SER A 130 -11.80 19.44 11.08
C SER A 130 -10.76 18.83 12.03
N THR A 131 -10.55 17.51 11.96
CA THR A 131 -9.52 16.79 12.71
C THR A 131 -8.16 16.78 11.98
N GLY A 132 -8.01 17.52 10.89
CA GLY A 132 -6.75 17.71 10.19
C GLY A 132 -6.40 16.64 9.16
N LEU A 133 -7.36 15.83 8.68
CA LEU A 133 -7.09 14.93 7.55
C LEU A 133 -6.70 15.77 6.33
N THR A 134 -5.65 15.37 5.64
CA THR A 134 -5.32 15.84 4.30
C THR A 134 -5.15 14.65 3.37
N VAL A 135 -5.51 14.81 2.10
CA VAL A 135 -5.44 13.73 1.11
C VAL A 135 -4.62 14.20 -0.09
N ASN A 136 -3.61 13.40 -0.44
CA ASN A 136 -2.90 13.54 -1.71
C ASN A 136 -3.45 12.50 -2.70
N ALA A 137 -3.49 12.87 -3.97
CA ALA A 137 -3.87 11.94 -5.03
C ALA A 137 -3.06 12.19 -6.29
N VAL A 138 -2.77 11.12 -7.02
CA VAL A 138 -2.07 11.17 -8.31
C VAL A 138 -2.73 10.23 -9.31
N LEU A 139 -2.70 10.62 -10.59
CA LEU A 139 -3.10 9.76 -11.69
C LEU A 139 -1.92 8.86 -12.06
N ASP A 140 -2.18 7.56 -12.14
CA ASP A 140 -1.22 6.56 -12.60
C ASP A 140 -1.68 6.03 -13.96
N THR A 141 -0.92 6.43 -14.98
CA THR A 141 -1.12 6.03 -16.38
C THR A 141 -0.33 4.79 -16.75
N THR A 142 0.32 4.14 -15.78
CA THR A 142 1.02 2.87 -15.99
C THR A 142 0.00 1.77 -16.27
N THR A 143 0.32 0.88 -17.21
CA THR A 143 -0.52 -0.28 -17.50
C THR A 143 -0.12 -1.47 -16.63
N TYR A 144 -1.09 -2.08 -15.97
CA TYR A 144 -1.00 -3.26 -15.13
C TYR A 144 -1.82 -4.40 -15.74
N ASP A 145 -1.12 -5.26 -16.49
CA ASP A 145 -1.77 -6.40 -17.14
C ASP A 145 -2.44 -7.32 -16.12
N PRO A 146 -3.74 -7.65 -16.30
CA PRO A 146 -4.40 -8.63 -15.44
C PRO A 146 -3.88 -10.03 -15.73
N GLY A 147 -4.02 -10.93 -14.74
CA GLY A 147 -3.73 -12.36 -14.93
C GLY A 147 -2.24 -12.71 -14.97
N ILE A 148 -1.35 -11.81 -14.57
CA ILE A 148 0.07 -12.12 -14.34
C ILE A 148 0.17 -13.27 -13.34
N LYS A 149 0.76 -14.39 -13.79
CA LYS A 149 0.97 -15.57 -12.96
C LYS A 149 2.39 -15.56 -12.40
N THR A 150 2.50 -15.53 -11.09
CA THR A 150 3.77 -15.87 -10.44
C THR A 150 3.95 -17.39 -10.47
N THR A 151 5.05 -17.83 -11.09
CA THR A 151 5.36 -19.26 -11.23
C THR A 151 5.64 -19.91 -9.88
N ASP A 152 5.44 -21.22 -9.78
CA ASP A 152 5.78 -21.96 -8.56
C ASP A 152 7.26 -21.84 -8.20
N LYS A 153 8.15 -21.77 -9.21
CA LYS A 153 9.58 -21.55 -9.00
C LYS A 153 9.87 -20.20 -8.34
N GLN A 154 9.23 -19.13 -8.81
CA GLN A 154 9.40 -17.79 -8.22
C GLN A 154 8.91 -17.76 -6.78
N ILE A 155 7.75 -18.37 -6.49
CA ILE A 155 7.22 -18.41 -5.14
C ILE A 155 8.06 -19.30 -4.22
N ALA A 156 8.54 -20.46 -4.69
CA ALA A 156 9.42 -21.30 -3.89
C ALA A 156 10.75 -20.60 -3.58
N ALA A 157 11.32 -19.87 -4.54
CA ALA A 157 12.53 -19.08 -4.35
C ALA A 157 12.30 -17.93 -3.35
N LEU A 158 11.15 -17.27 -3.44
CA LEU A 158 10.72 -16.28 -2.46
C LEU A 158 10.65 -16.96 -1.08
N GLU A 159 9.76 -17.95 -0.90
CA GLU A 159 9.49 -18.64 0.38
C GLU A 159 10.72 -19.26 1.05
N ALA A 160 11.76 -19.62 0.29
CA ALA A 160 13.03 -20.10 0.82
C ALA A 160 13.81 -19.02 1.60
N THR A 161 13.56 -17.74 1.30
CA THR A 161 14.22 -16.58 1.93
C THR A 161 13.26 -15.74 2.76
N GLN A 162 12.01 -15.60 2.33
CA GLN A 162 10.95 -14.80 2.96
C GLN A 162 9.60 -15.20 2.33
N PRO A 163 8.43 -15.03 2.96
CA PRO A 163 8.18 -14.20 4.11
C PRO A 163 8.35 -14.95 5.45
N HIS A 164 8.81 -14.24 6.47
CA HIS A 164 8.86 -14.73 7.85
C HIS A 164 7.45 -14.69 8.43
N ARG A 165 6.82 -15.87 8.48
CA ARG A 165 5.45 -16.03 8.99
C ARG A 165 5.40 -15.78 10.49
N HIS A 166 4.39 -15.05 10.94
CA HIS A 166 4.20 -14.77 12.36
C HIS A 166 3.69 -15.99 13.11
N GLN A 167 3.94 -16.07 14.42
CA GLN A 167 3.38 -17.14 15.25
C GLN A 167 1.85 -17.07 15.33
N PHE A 168 1.30 -15.85 15.40
CA PHE A 168 -0.13 -15.60 15.40
C PHE A 168 -0.62 -15.34 13.97
N HIS A 169 -1.46 -16.24 13.46
CA HIS A 169 -1.98 -16.20 12.08
C HIS A 169 -0.89 -16.10 11.00
N GLY A 170 0.19 -16.88 11.10
CA GLY A 170 1.27 -16.93 10.09
C GLY A 170 0.85 -17.46 8.71
N ASP A 171 -0.37 -17.98 8.59
CA ASP A 171 -1.01 -18.27 7.33
C ASP A 171 -1.38 -16.99 6.57
N TRP A 172 -1.62 -15.88 7.29
CA TRP A 172 -1.96 -14.58 6.71
C TRP A 172 -0.90 -13.52 6.97
N ASN A 173 -0.36 -13.45 8.18
CA ASN A 173 0.52 -12.39 8.68
C ASN A 173 1.99 -12.77 8.54
N TYR A 174 2.79 -11.81 8.09
CA TYR A 174 4.18 -12.07 7.82
C TYR A 174 5.02 -10.81 7.73
N THR A 175 6.34 -10.98 7.81
CA THR A 175 7.33 -9.94 7.57
C THR A 175 8.24 -10.31 6.40
N LEU A 176 8.40 -9.38 5.48
CA LEU A 176 9.38 -9.41 4.39
C LEU A 176 10.58 -8.60 4.87
N ILE A 177 11.75 -9.22 4.92
CA ILE A 177 12.96 -8.58 5.46
C ILE A 177 13.76 -8.00 4.30
N ALA A 178 14.14 -6.73 4.43
CA ALA A 178 15.03 -6.09 3.47
C ALA A 178 16.49 -6.45 3.75
N ASP A 179 17.32 -6.40 2.71
CA ASP A 179 18.76 -6.49 2.90
C ASP A 179 19.32 -5.13 3.34
N HIS A 180 19.42 -4.92 4.65
CA HIS A 180 19.94 -3.70 5.26
C HIS A 180 21.47 -3.55 5.16
N THR A 181 22.19 -4.52 4.57
CA THR A 181 23.65 -4.45 4.52
C THR A 181 24.19 -3.40 3.55
N ALA A 182 23.38 -2.93 2.60
CA ALA A 182 23.79 -1.93 1.60
C ALA A 182 23.63 -0.46 2.05
N THR A 183 22.88 -0.16 3.12
CA THR A 183 22.43 1.21 3.44
C THR A 183 23.05 1.84 4.69
N ARG A 184 23.96 1.17 5.40
CA ARG A 184 24.62 1.77 6.57
C ARG A 184 25.76 2.71 6.11
N PRO A 185 25.65 4.03 6.30
CA PRO A 185 26.78 4.92 6.03
C PRO A 185 27.90 4.56 7.01
N THR A 186 29.08 4.27 6.50
CA THR A 186 30.29 4.21 7.33
C THR A 186 30.51 5.59 7.94
N THR A 187 30.31 5.71 9.25
CA THR A 187 30.70 6.91 9.99
C THR A 187 32.23 7.04 9.91
N PRO A 188 32.78 8.13 9.34
CA PRO A 188 34.22 8.36 9.40
C PRO A 188 34.61 8.61 10.86
N THR A 189 35.67 7.94 11.30
CA THR A 189 36.31 8.11 12.60
C THR A 189 37.01 9.45 12.71
#